data_AF-A0A9J5ZX62-F1
#
_entry.id   AF-A0A9J5ZX62-F1
#
_cell.length_a   1.000
_cell.length_b   1.000
_cell.length_c   1.000
_cell.angle_alpha   90.00
_cell.angle_beta   90.00
_cell.angle_gamma   90.00
#
_symmetry.space_group_name_H-M   'P 1'
#
loop_
_entity.id
_entity.type
_entity.pdbx_description
1 polymer ?
#
loop_
_entity_poly.entity_id
_entity_poly.type
_entity_poly.pdbx_seq_one_letter_code
_entity_poly.pdbx_strand_id
1 'polypeptide(L)' 'MRTVPMEKTLFEAFQENLENVMRARGSSGVKYAWYGTSANNVESIVRHGFEIHRIVPILILTRAHL' A
#
# COMPACT_ATOMS: atom_id res chain seq x y z
N MET A 1 19.09 2.35 -21.53
CA MET A 1 18.27 1.66 -20.49
C MET A 1 16.89 2.32 -20.48
N ARG A 2 15.80 1.57 -20.72
CA ARG A 2 14.46 2.10 -20.46
C ARG A 2 14.27 2.09 -18.95
N THR A 3 14.37 3.26 -18.31
CA THR A 3 13.89 3.46 -16.95
C THR A 3 12.37 3.35 -17.01
N VAL A 4 11.85 2.13 -16.81
CA VAL A 4 10.43 1.99 -16.49
C VAL A 4 10.21 2.81 -15.21
N PRO A 5 9.25 3.74 -15.19
CA PRO A 5 8.97 4.50 -13.97
C PRO A 5 8.72 3.51 -12.84
N MET A 6 9.43 3.67 -11.72
CA MET A 6 9.35 2.72 -10.60
C MET A 6 7.91 2.52 -10.10
N GLU A 7 7.09 3.57 -10.20
CA GLU A 7 5.65 3.56 -9.97
C GLU A 7 4.92 2.48 -10.80
N LYS A 8 5.26 2.34 -12.08
CA LYS A 8 4.66 1.33 -12.97
C LYS A 8 5.02 -0.08 -12.53
N THR A 9 6.28 -0.31 -12.15
CA THR A 9 6.72 -1.62 -11.66
C THR A 9 6.08 -1.99 -10.33
N LEU A 10 5.96 -1.04 -9.39
CA LEU A 10 5.27 -1.25 -8.11
C LEU A 10 3.78 -1.54 -8.31
N PHE A 11 3.15 -0.84 -9.25
CA PHE A 11 1.74 -1.07 -9.57
C PHE A 11 1.51 -2.44 -10.21
N GLU A 12 2.33 -2.86 -11.17
CA GLU A 12 2.24 -4.19 -11.79
C GLU A 12 2.43 -5.31 -10.75
N ALA A 13 3.42 -5.19 -9.86
CA ALA A 13 3.62 -6.15 -8.77
C ALA A 13 2.45 -6.18 -7.78
N PHE A 14 1.85 -5.02 -7.48
CA PHE A 14 0.64 -4.94 -6.68
C PHE A 14 -0.52 -5.67 -7.37
N GLN A 15 -0.75 -5.43 -8.66
CA GLN A 15 -1.81 -6.08 -9.44
C GLN A 15 -1.64 -7.60 -9.47
N GLU A 16 -0.42 -8.10 -9.72
CA GLU A 16 -0.14 -9.54 -9.70
C GLU A 16 -0.46 -10.16 -8.33
N ASN A 17 -0.05 -9.50 -7.25
CA ASN A 17 -0.38 -9.95 -5.90
C ASN A 17 -1.90 -9.95 -5.65
N LEU A 18 -2.63 -8.95 -6.16
CA LEU A 18 -4.10 -8.93 -6.04
C LEU A 18 -4.74 -10.13 -6.74
N GLU A 19 -4.29 -10.46 -7.95
CA GLU A 19 -4.80 -11.61 -8.70
C GLU A 19 -4.51 -12.92 -7.96
N ASN A 20 -3.31 -13.06 -7.39
CA ASN A 20 -2.93 -14.24 -6.62
C ASN A 20 -3.77 -14.40 -5.35
N VAL A 21 -3.98 -13.32 -4.58
CA VAL A 21 -4.84 -13.35 -3.39
C VAL A 21 -6.30 -13.61 -3.76
N MET A 22 -6.80 -12.98 -4.83
CA MET A 22 -8.14 -13.21 -5.35
C MET A 22 -8.34 -14.69 -5.71
N ARG A 23 -7.38 -15.29 -6.43
CA ARG A 23 -7.42 -16.72 -6.81
C ARG A 23 -7.40 -17.63 -5.58
N ALA A 24 -6.58 -17.31 -4.58
CA ALA A 24 -6.40 -18.15 -3.40
C ALA A 24 -7.56 -18.05 -2.38
N ARG A 25 -8.22 -16.88 -2.28
CA ARG A 25 -9.17 -16.57 -1.20
C ARG A 25 -10.58 -16.23 -1.69
N GLY A 26 -10.79 -16.10 -3.00
CA GLY A 26 -12.05 -15.66 -3.60
C GLY A 26 -12.35 -14.17 -3.41
N SER A 27 -11.48 -13.42 -2.71
CA SER A 27 -11.55 -11.98 -2.53
C SER A 27 -10.15 -11.44 -2.22
N SER A 28 -9.79 -10.30 -2.80
CA SER A 28 -8.53 -9.62 -2.46
C SER A 28 -8.61 -8.86 -1.13
N GLY A 29 -9.81 -8.51 -0.66
CA GLY A 29 -10.01 -7.73 0.56
C GLY A 29 -9.43 -6.31 0.53
N VAL A 30 -9.04 -5.81 -0.64
CA VAL A 30 -8.41 -4.48 -0.80
C VAL A 30 -9.42 -3.37 -0.53
N LYS A 31 -9.01 -2.37 0.24
CA LYS A 31 -9.80 -1.18 0.53
C LYS A 31 -8.93 0.06 0.46
N TYR A 32 -9.52 1.18 0.05
CA TYR A 32 -8.90 2.48 0.25
C TYR A 32 -8.93 2.85 1.73
N ALA A 33 -7.85 3.46 2.21
CA ALA A 33 -7.71 3.89 3.59
C ALA A 33 -6.94 5.22 3.65
N TRP A 34 -7.17 5.98 4.73
CA TRP A 34 -6.39 7.18 5.03
C TRP A 34 -5.10 6.80 5.76
N TYR A 35 -3.98 7.43 5.37
CA TYR A 35 -2.69 7.27 6.04
C TYR A 35 -2.14 8.64 6.44
N GLY A 36 -2.09 8.90 7.75
CA GLY A 36 -1.53 10.15 8.29
C GLY A 36 0.00 10.10 8.30
N THR A 37 0.64 11.10 7.70
CA THR A 37 2.10 11.19 7.65
C THR A 37 2.59 12.64 7.59
N SER A 38 3.90 12.86 7.76
CA SER A 38 4.51 14.20 7.65
C SER A 38 4.66 14.61 6.18
N ALA A 39 4.72 15.91 5.90
CA ALA A 39 4.93 16.41 4.53
C ALA A 39 6.20 15.84 3.87
N ASN A 40 7.29 15.70 4.65
CA ASN A 40 8.54 15.11 4.20
C ASN A 40 8.39 13.64 3.81
N ASN A 41 7.54 12.90 4.53
CA ASN A 41 7.29 11.49 4.22
C ASN A 41 6.41 11.30 2.98
N VAL A 42 5.59 12.27 2.60
CA VAL A 42 4.76 12.18 1.37
C VAL A 42 5.66 12.05 0.14
N GLU A 43 6.71 12.88 0.03
CA GLU A 43 7.63 12.81 -1.12
C GLU A 43 8.36 11.46 -1.17
N SER A 44 8.82 10.97 -0.02
CA SER A 44 9.46 9.65 0.09
C SER A 44 8.51 8.52 -0.33
N ILE A 45 7.27 8.52 0.16
CA ILE A 45 6.27 7.48 -0.16
C ILE A 45 5.93 7.49 -1.66
N VAL A 46 5.75 8.67 -2.25
CA VAL A 46 5.44 8.77 -3.68
C VAL A 46 6.61 8.24 -4.52
N ARG A 47 7.84 8.56 -4.13
CA ARG A 47 9.04 8.15 -4.88
C ARG A 47 9.42 6.71 -4.69
N HIS A 48 9.33 6.18 -3.48
CA HIS A 48 9.91 4.88 -3.09
C HIS A 48 8.87 3.84 -2.69
N GLY A 49 7.59 4.23 -2.66
CA GLY A 49 6.53 3.42 -2.09
C GLY A 49 6.51 3.51 -0.56
N PHE A 50 5.58 2.78 0.06
CA PHE A 50 5.57 2.65 1.50
C PHE A 50 6.74 1.77 1.95
N GLU A 51 7.76 2.38 2.55
CA GLU A 51 8.82 1.68 3.29
C GLU A 51 8.24 1.12 4.61
N ILE A 52 7.33 0.15 4.52
CA ILE A 52 6.77 -0.54 5.70
C ILE A 52 7.83 -1.48 6.26
N HIS A 53 8.93 -0.91 6.77
CA HIS A 53 9.87 -1.63 7.60
C HIS A 53 9.23 -1.85 8.96
N ARG A 54 8.71 -3.06 9.13
CA ARG A 54 8.01 -3.59 10.31
C ARG A 54 6.57 -3.11 10.40
N ILE A 55 5.69 -4.10 10.36
CA ILE A 55 4.30 -3.99 10.81
C ILE A 55 4.35 -3.47 12.24
N VAL A 56 4.30 -2.15 12.42
CA VAL A 56 3.70 -1.59 13.62
C VAL A 56 2.23 -2.00 13.47
N PRO A 57 1.62 -2.68 14.45
CA PRO A 57 0.17 -2.85 14.45
C PRO A 57 -0.39 -1.44 14.52
N ILE A 58 -0.65 -0.85 13.35
CA ILE A 58 -1.35 0.41 13.23
C ILE A 58 -2.70 0.07 13.79
N LEU A 59 -2.87 0.55 15.02
CA LEU A 59 -4.07 0.62 15.78
C LEU A 59 -5.17 1.04 14.81
N ILE A 60 -5.91 0.05 14.27
CA ILE A 60 -7.22 0.28 13.69
C ILE A 60 -8.08 0.61 14.91
N LEU A 61 -7.90 1.83 15.43
CA LEU A 61 -8.85 2.48 16.30
C LEU A 61 -10.07 2.69 15.42
N THR A 62 -10.92 1.67 15.39
CA THR A 62 -12.34 1.83 15.24
C THR A 62 -12.74 2.88 16.27
N ARG A 63 -12.85 4.13 15.82
CA ARG A 63 -13.54 5.18 16.56
C ARG A 63 -15.04 4.88 16.47
N ALA A 64 -15.46 3.81 17.14
CA ALA A 64 -16.81 3.67 17.66
C ALA A 64 -16.84 4.47 18.97
N HIS A 65 -17.93 5.18 19.21
CA HIS A 65 -18.14 6.24 20.21
C HIS A 65 -17.74 7.64 19.73
N LEU A 66 -18.66 8.25 18.97
CA LEU A 66 -19.51 9.32 19.49
C LEU A 66 -20.95 9.06 19.04
#